data_AF-A0A972X9Y9-F1
#
_entry.id   AF-A0A972X9Y9-F1
#
_cell.length_a   1.000
_cell.length_b   1.000
_cell.length_c   1.000
_cell.angle_alpha   90.00
_cell.angle_beta   90.00
_cell.angle_gamma   90.00
#
_symmetry.space_group_name_H-M   'P 1'
#
loop_
_entity.id
_entity.type
_entity.pdbx_description
1 polymer ?
#
loop_
_entity_poly.entity_id
_entity_poly.type
_entity_poly.pdbx_seq_one_letter_code
_entity_poly.pdbx_strand_id
1 'polypeptide(L)'
;DFPRRKFLLVGDSGERDPEVYAAVARRYPGKVAAVAIRQLEGKLPRVKVRARLDRLAKRLPAGTMHIFSAAEDLAACLPGGA
;
A
#
# COMPACT_ATOMS: atom_id res chain seq x y z
N ASP A 1 3.91 -14.73 -21.54
CA ASP A 1 3.16 -13.71 -20.77
C ASP A 1 2.23 -14.32 -19.73
N PHE A 2 2.01 -13.60 -18.63
CA PHE A 2 1.09 -13.98 -17.55
C PHE A 2 0.01 -12.90 -17.36
N PRO A 3 -0.94 -12.76 -18.30
CA PRO A 3 -1.89 -11.64 -18.32
C PRO A 3 -2.86 -11.62 -17.12
N ARG A 4 -3.01 -12.75 -16.43
CA ARG A 4 -3.85 -12.90 -15.23
C ARG A 4 -3.10 -12.73 -13.91
N ARG A 5 -1.76 -12.58 -13.91
CA ARG A 5 -1.01 -12.38 -12.67
C ARG A 5 -1.38 -11.03 -12.08
N LYS A 6 -1.69 -11.05 -10.79
CA LYS A 6 -1.83 -9.85 -9.99
C LYS A 6 -0.66 -9.75 -9.01
N PHE A 7 -0.29 -8.52 -8.68
CA PHE A 7 0.82 -8.20 -7.81
C PHE A 7 0.32 -7.59 -6.51
N LEU A 8 0.94 -8.01 -5.40
CA LEU A 8 0.90 -7.31 -4.13
C LEU A 8 2.19 -6.47 -4.05
N LEU A 9 2.05 -5.17 -3.81
CA LEU A 9 3.19 -4.29 -3.61
C LEU A 9 3.37 -4.07 -2.11
N VAL A 10 4.51 -4.49 -1.55
CA VAL A 10 4.82 -4.34 -0.13
C VAL A 10 6.03 -3.42 0.01
N GLY A 11 5.94 -2.44 0.90
CA GLY A 11 7.01 -1.48 1.16
C GLY A 11 6.79 -0.73 2.47
N ASP A 12 7.49 0.37 2.68
CA ASP A 12 7.45 1.13 3.94
C ASP A 12 7.19 2.62 3.75
N SER A 13 6.84 3.30 4.85
CA SER A 13 6.49 4.72 4.85
C SER A 13 7.69 5.67 4.95
N GLY A 14 8.88 5.13 5.21
CA GLY A 14 10.11 5.89 5.41
C GLY A 14 10.65 6.49 4.12
N GLU A 15 10.44 5.80 2.99
CA GLU A 15 10.88 6.25 1.67
C GLU A 15 9.72 6.69 0.76
N ARG A 16 9.84 6.43 -0.55
CA ARG A 16 8.91 6.84 -1.61
C ARG A 16 8.00 5.71 -2.07
N ASP A 17 8.04 4.54 -1.43
CA ASP A 17 7.20 3.39 -1.75
C ASP A 17 5.72 3.75 -1.87
N PRO A 18 5.12 4.54 -0.94
CA PRO A 18 3.70 4.87 -1.03
C PRO A 18 3.35 5.60 -2.33
N GLU A 19 4.17 6.57 -2.74
CA GLU A 19 3.96 7.33 -3.98
C GLU A 19 4.18 6.49 -5.21
N VAL A 20 5.26 5.71 -5.24
CA VAL A 20 5.61 4.85 -6.37
C VAL A 20 4.52 3.79 -6.56
N TYR A 21 4.12 3.11 -5.50
CA TYR A 21 3.12 2.05 -5.56
C TYR A 21 1.73 2.60 -5.87
N ALA A 22 1.35 3.75 -5.33
CA ALA A 22 0.10 4.40 -5.72
C ALA A 22 0.10 4.79 -7.21
N ALA A 23 1.24 5.28 -7.74
CA ALA A 23 1.35 5.58 -9.16
C ALA A 23 1.26 4.32 -10.04
N VAL A 24 1.92 3.23 -9.64
CA VAL A 24 1.86 1.93 -10.33
C VAL A 24 0.45 1.36 -10.31
N ALA A 25 -0.22 1.35 -9.16
CA ALA A 25 -1.59 0.87 -9.02
C ALA A 25 -2.59 1.64 -9.89
N ARG A 26 -2.42 2.97 -10.01
CA ARG A 26 -3.22 3.80 -10.92
C ARG A 26 -2.93 3.55 -12.39
N ARG A 27 -1.67 3.31 -12.73
CA ARG A 27 -1.24 3.09 -14.12
C ARG A 27 -1.65 1.72 -14.65
N TYR A 28 -1.72 0.71 -13.78
CA TYR A 28 -2.04 -0.66 -14.14
C TYR A 28 -3.22 -1.20 -13.32
N PRO A 29 -4.43 -0.61 -13.48
CA PRO A 29 -5.61 -1.06 -12.75
C PRO A 29 -5.88 -2.54 -13.08
N GLY A 30 -6.25 -3.33 -12.06
CA GLY A 30 -6.52 -4.76 -12.18
C GLY A 30 -5.28 -5.67 -12.19
N LYS A 31 -4.07 -5.14 -12.38
CA LYS A 31 -2.81 -5.88 -12.22
C LYS A 31 -2.21 -5.75 -10.82
N VAL A 32 -2.53 -4.69 -10.09
CA VAL A 32 -2.19 -4.55 -8.67
C VAL A 32 -3.40 -4.99 -7.85
N ALA A 33 -3.24 -6.03 -7.05
CA ALA A 33 -4.30 -6.54 -6.19
C ALA A 33 -4.44 -5.72 -4.91
N ALA A 34 -3.30 -5.33 -4.33
CA ALA A 34 -3.23 -4.48 -3.13
C ALA A 34 -1.84 -3.83 -3.02
N VAL A 35 -1.76 -2.78 -2.21
CA VAL A 35 -0.56 -2.07 -1.78
C VAL A 35 -0.51 -2.11 -0.27
N ALA A 36 0.52 -2.71 0.32
CA ALA A 36 0.72 -2.78 1.76
C ALA A 36 1.93 -1.92 2.14
N ILE A 37 1.71 -0.90 2.98
CA ILE A 37 2.74 0.02 3.46
C ILE A 37 2.95 -0.18 4.96
N ARG A 38 4.17 -0.58 5.34
CA ARG A 38 4.58 -0.61 6.74
C ARG A 38 4.79 0.81 7.24
N GLN A 39 4.07 1.21 8.27
CA GLN A 39 4.29 2.47 8.94
C GLN A 39 5.51 2.35 9.87
N LEU A 40 6.60 3.00 9.49
CA LEU A 40 7.82 3.10 10.31
C LEU A 40 7.76 4.29 11.24
N GLU A 41 8.45 4.16 12.37
CA GLU A 41 8.81 5.31 13.20
C GLU A 41 9.99 6.05 12.57
N GLY A 42 9.96 7.38 12.61
CA GLY A 42 11.00 8.18 11.99
C GLY A 42 10.87 9.66 12.35
N LYS A 43 11.54 10.50 11.57
CA LYS A 43 11.62 11.96 11.82
C LYS A 43 10.26 12.66 11.79
N LEU A 44 9.29 12.11 11.03
CA LEU A 44 7.93 12.65 10.97
C LEU A 44 7.03 11.98 12.00
N PRO A 45 6.20 12.74 12.74
CA PRO A 45 5.19 12.18 13.62
C PRO A 45 4.26 11.22 12.87
N ARG A 46 3.86 10.12 13.54
CA ARG A 46 2.95 9.10 13.00
C ARG A 46 1.69 9.69 12.35
N VAL A 47 1.12 10.75 12.94
CA VAL A 47 -0.06 11.46 12.41
C VAL A 47 0.22 12.09 11.04
N LYS A 48 1.39 12.69 10.83
CA LYS A 48 1.75 13.30 9.54
C LYS A 48 1.99 12.23 8.48
N VAL A 49 2.64 11.12 8.86
CA VAL A 49 2.80 9.96 7.99
C VAL A 49 1.42 9.43 7.58
N ARG A 50 0.51 9.25 8.53
CA ARG A 50 -0.84 8.76 8.24
C ARG A 50 -1.61 9.69 7.31
N ALA A 51 -1.60 11.00 7.56
CA ALA A 51 -2.24 11.98 6.68
C ALA A 51 -1.67 11.99 5.25
N ARG A 52 -0.36 11.72 5.07
CA ARG A 52 0.25 11.52 3.75
C ARG A 52 -0.29 10.26 3.08
N LEU A 53 -0.31 9.12 3.79
CA LEU A 53 -0.80 7.85 3.25
C LEU A 53 -2.30 7.90 2.92
N ASP A 54 -3.13 8.51 3.77
CA ASP A 54 -4.57 8.65 3.54
C ASP A 54 -4.86 9.47 2.27
N ARG A 55 -4.06 10.52 2.00
CA ARG A 55 -4.17 11.30 0.76
C ARG A 55 -3.84 10.48 -0.48
N LEU A 56 -2.87 9.56 -0.39
CA LEU A 56 -2.54 8.65 -1.49
C LEU A 56 -3.62 7.59 -1.68
N ALA A 57 -4.12 7.01 -0.59
CA ALA A 57 -5.19 6.00 -0.61
C ALA A 57 -6.47 6.53 -1.28
N LYS A 58 -6.84 7.80 -1.04
CA LYS A 58 -7.98 8.46 -1.71
C LYS A 58 -7.88 8.55 -3.25
N ARG A 59 -6.68 8.35 -3.81
CA ARG A 59 -6.44 8.36 -5.27
C ARG A 59 -6.54 6.97 -5.89
N LEU A 60 -6.81 5.95 -5.07
CA LEU A 60 -6.92 4.55 -5.45
C LEU A 60 -8.35 4.07 -5.22
N PRO A 61 -8.77 2.97 -5.88
CA PRO A 61 -10.00 2.28 -5.49
C PRO A 61 -9.99 1.95 -4.00
N ALA A 62 -11.16 2.04 -3.36
CA ALA A 62 -11.31 1.76 -1.94
C ALA A 62 -10.76 0.36 -1.60
N GLY A 63 -10.02 0.27 -0.50
CA GLY A 63 -9.39 -0.99 -0.06
C GLY A 63 -8.17 -1.42 -0.87
N THR A 64 -7.62 -0.60 -1.78
CA THR A 64 -6.39 -0.96 -2.49
C THR A 64 -5.14 -0.79 -1.62
N MET A 65 -5.11 0.23 -0.76
CA MET A 65 -3.96 0.54 0.09
C MET A 65 -4.25 0.18 1.54
N HIS A 66 -3.35 -0.61 2.12
CA HIS A 66 -3.38 -1.07 3.49
C HIS A 66 -2.13 -0.59 4.22
N ILE A 67 -2.29 -0.25 5.49
CA ILE A 67 -1.21 0.27 6.31
C ILE A 67 -1.10 -0.62 7.53
N PHE A 68 0.10 -1.13 7.79
CA PHE A 68 0.36 -2.08 8.85
C PHE A 68 1.60 -1.67 9.65
N SER A 69 1.82 -2.26 10.83
CA SER A 69 2.97 -1.92 11.69
C SER A 69 3.87 -3.14 11.97
N ALA A 70 3.28 -4.31 12.19
CA ALA A 70 3.97 -5.56 12.45
C ALA A 70 3.89 -6.51 11.25
N ALA A 71 4.86 -7.41 11.07
CA ALA A 71 4.89 -8.28 9.88
C ALA A 71 3.70 -9.24 9.84
N GLU A 72 3.20 -9.62 11.02
CA GLU A 72 2.07 -10.51 11.24
C GLU A 72 0.76 -9.91 10.69
N ASP A 73 0.66 -8.57 10.68
CA ASP A 73 -0.50 -7.84 10.15
C ASP A 73 -0.59 -7.88 8.62
N LEU A 74 0.50 -8.23 7.93
CA LEU A 74 0.55 -8.21 6.46
C LEU A 74 -0.47 -9.17 5.84
N ALA A 75 -0.74 -10.30 6.51
CA ALA A 75 -1.71 -11.29 6.04
C ALA A 75 -3.12 -10.69 5.90
N ALA A 76 -3.51 -9.78 6.79
CA ALA A 76 -4.81 -9.07 6.73
C ALA A 76 -4.90 -8.07 5.56
N CYS A 77 -3.76 -7.73 4.95
CA CYS A 77 -3.69 -6.85 3.78
C CYS A 77 -3.81 -7.61 2.46
N LEU A 78 -3.87 -8.95 2.49
CA LEU A 78 -3.96 -9.77 1.30
C LEU A 78 -5.40 -9.81 0.76
N PRO A 79 -5.61 -9.65 -0.57
CA PRO A 79 -6.90 -9.87 -1.17
C PRO A 79 -7.33 -11.33 -0.95
N GLY A 80 -8.49 -11.53 -0.31
CA GLY A 80 -8.99 -12.85 0.09
C GLY A 80 -8.69 -13.23 1.55
N GLY A 81 -8.30 -12.27 2.40
CA GLY A 81 -8.14 -12.47 3.84
C GLY A 81 -9.46 -12.62 4.60
N ALA A 82 -10.16 -13.72 4.34
CA ALA A 82 -11.07 -14.51 5.18
C ALA A 82 -11.67 -15.61 4.29
#